data_AF-A0A6P3GB79-F1
#
_entry.id   AF-A0A6P3GB79-F1
#
_cell.length_a   1.000
_cell.length_b   1.000
_cell.length_c   1.000
_cell.angle_alpha   90.00
_cell.angle_beta   90.00
_cell.angle_gamma   90.00
#
_symmetry.space_group_name_H-M   'P 1'
#
loop_
_entity.id
_entity.type
_entity.pdbx_description
1 polymer ?
#
loop_
_entity_poly.entity_id
_entity_poly.type
_entity_poly.pdbx_seq_one_letter_code
_entity_poly.pdbx_strand_id
1 'polypeptide(L)'
;MKGWVRAAASFGSCALLLASQQWRLELTRYLGSLMFKAVEFAQVTQCQAHHLGARQQGCSSDQDLSQFSVWNVQTGQFCGSFSKARENSKCREQRRYQNLCHVDFFFFLVSKSLSNEENLKLFGKCNNPNGHGHNYKVVVTVHGEVDPVTGMVMNLTDLKKYMEEAIMKPLDHKNLDLDVPYFADIVSTTENVAVYIWENLQKFLPVGVLYKVKVYETDNNIVVYKGE
;
A
#
# COMPACT_ATOMS: atom_id res chain seq x y z
N MET A 1 32.21 49.84 -34.89
CA MET A 1 31.80 51.25 -34.97
C MET A 1 30.40 51.33 -35.56
N LYS A 2 29.67 52.43 -35.31
CA LYS A 2 28.54 53.04 -36.08
C LYS A 2 28.08 52.26 -37.34
N GLY A 3 26.82 51.92 -37.60
CA GLY A 3 25.54 52.52 -37.18
C GLY A 3 25.04 53.53 -38.23
N TRP A 4 23.71 53.60 -38.47
CA TRP A 4 22.98 54.49 -39.42
C TRP A 4 23.04 54.02 -40.92
N VAL A 5 22.02 54.12 -41.78
CA VAL A 5 20.62 54.62 -41.64
C VAL A 5 19.60 53.94 -42.61
N ARG A 6 18.33 54.33 -42.48
CA ARG A 6 17.04 53.80 -43.02
C ARG A 6 16.77 53.95 -44.55
N ALA A 7 16.02 52.97 -45.09
CA ALA A 7 14.75 53.05 -45.87
C ALA A 7 14.71 53.77 -47.26
N ALA A 8 13.72 53.57 -48.15
CA ALA A 8 12.42 52.86 -48.09
C ALA A 8 11.95 52.34 -49.49
N ALA A 9 10.94 51.44 -49.51
CA ALA A 9 9.80 51.27 -50.45
C ALA A 9 10.00 51.45 -51.99
N SER A 10 9.43 50.66 -52.92
CA SER A 10 8.30 49.70 -52.96
C SER A 10 8.42 48.85 -54.27
N PHE A 11 7.53 47.98 -54.77
CA PHE A 11 6.11 47.66 -54.49
C PHE A 11 5.84 46.13 -54.64
N GLY A 12 4.64 45.68 -55.10
CA GLY A 12 4.22 44.27 -55.24
C GLY A 12 4.37 43.64 -56.64
N SER A 13 3.81 42.45 -56.93
CA SER A 13 3.00 41.55 -56.08
C SER A 13 2.91 40.11 -56.62
N CYS A 14 2.54 39.17 -55.75
CA CYS A 14 1.89 37.86 -55.99
C CYS A 14 2.68 36.62 -56.51
N ALA A 15 2.56 35.57 -55.69
CA ALA A 15 2.43 34.14 -56.00
C ALA A 15 3.50 33.42 -56.86
N LEU A 16 4.28 32.54 -56.21
CA LEU A 16 5.04 31.49 -56.89
C LEU A 16 4.81 30.11 -56.23
N LEU A 17 4.44 29.17 -57.09
CA LEU A 17 4.16 27.77 -56.82
C LEU A 17 5.39 26.92 -57.22
N LEU A 18 5.57 25.80 -56.51
CA LEU A 18 6.31 24.59 -56.92
C LEU A 18 7.87 24.54 -56.83
N ALA A 19 8.29 23.30 -56.55
CA ALA A 19 9.55 22.62 -56.91
C ALA A 19 10.82 22.83 -56.06
N SER A 20 11.00 21.93 -55.08
CA SER A 20 12.31 21.35 -54.73
C SER A 20 12.19 19.90 -54.20
N GLN A 21 11.76 18.96 -55.04
CA GLN A 21 11.89 17.53 -54.74
C GLN A 21 13.32 17.04 -55.06
N GLN A 22 14.20 16.82 -54.06
CA GLN A 22 15.41 16.02 -54.29
C GLN A 22 16.04 15.40 -53.01
N TRP A 23 15.23 14.91 -52.05
CA TRP A 23 15.73 14.15 -50.88
C TRP A 23 14.88 12.88 -50.61
N ARG A 24 14.70 12.05 -51.66
CA ARG A 24 14.17 10.67 -51.51
C ARG A 24 15.34 9.68 -51.46
N LEU A 25 15.18 8.63 -50.63
CA LEU A 25 15.96 7.38 -50.61
C LEU A 25 17.20 7.23 -49.68
N GLU A 26 17.24 7.84 -48.49
CA GLU A 26 18.10 7.33 -47.39
C GLU A 26 17.42 7.15 -46.00
N LEU A 27 16.13 7.49 -45.84
CA LEU A 27 15.44 7.40 -44.54
C LEU A 27 14.48 6.19 -44.37
N THR A 28 14.65 5.12 -45.14
CA THR A 28 13.87 3.87 -45.03
C THR A 28 14.43 2.84 -44.03
N ARG A 29 15.17 3.29 -43.00
CA ARG A 29 15.66 2.41 -41.91
C ARG A 29 15.36 2.88 -40.47
N TYR A 30 14.68 4.02 -40.25
CA TYR A 30 14.49 4.56 -38.89
C TYR A 30 13.09 5.08 -38.53
N LEU A 31 12.06 4.88 -39.36
CA LEU A 31 10.70 5.40 -39.11
C LEU A 31 9.62 4.29 -39.06
N GLY A 32 9.78 3.36 -38.12
CA GLY A 32 8.78 2.36 -37.75
C GLY A 32 8.19 2.59 -36.35
N SER A 33 7.55 3.74 -36.11
CA SER A 33 6.84 4.01 -34.82
C SER A 33 5.82 5.16 -34.84
N LEU A 34 5.75 5.98 -35.90
CA LEU A 34 4.97 7.23 -35.93
C LEU A 34 3.83 7.25 -36.97
N MET A 35 3.04 6.17 -37.00
CA MET A 35 1.82 6.07 -37.84
C MET A 35 0.62 5.46 -37.07
N PHE A 36 0.42 5.88 -35.82
CA PHE A 36 -0.80 5.57 -35.05
C PHE A 36 -1.24 6.69 -34.09
N LYS A 37 -1.16 7.95 -34.54
CA LYS A 37 -1.72 9.15 -33.83
C LYS A 37 -2.24 10.22 -34.80
N ALA A 38 -3.04 9.84 -35.80
CA ALA A 38 -3.52 10.77 -36.83
C ALA A 38 -4.95 10.51 -37.36
N VAL A 39 -5.85 9.94 -36.55
CA VAL A 39 -7.30 9.83 -36.87
C VAL A 39 -8.17 10.08 -35.62
N GLU A 40 -7.93 11.15 -34.86
CA GLU A 40 -8.86 11.58 -33.79
C GLU A 40 -8.68 13.06 -33.36
N PHE A 41 -8.54 13.97 -34.33
CA PHE A 41 -8.27 15.40 -34.03
C PHE A 41 -9.15 16.39 -34.83
N ALA A 42 -10.32 15.96 -35.29
CA ALA A 42 -11.18 16.75 -36.17
C ALA A 42 -12.67 16.71 -35.78
N GLN A 43 -13.00 16.97 -34.51
CA GLN A 43 -14.37 17.38 -34.11
C GLN A 43 -14.50 18.16 -32.78
N VAL A 44 -13.40 18.56 -32.14
CA VAL A 44 -13.42 19.34 -30.87
C VAL A 44 -12.94 20.78 -31.10
N THR A 45 -13.65 21.51 -31.95
CA THR A 45 -13.37 22.94 -32.24
C THR A 45 -14.63 23.81 -32.23
N GLN A 46 -15.47 23.71 -31.19
CA GLN A 46 -16.49 24.73 -30.86
C GLN A 46 -17.13 24.60 -29.45
N CYS A 47 -16.34 24.44 -28.40
CA CYS A 47 -16.81 24.72 -27.03
C CYS A 47 -15.77 25.58 -26.30
N GLN A 48 -16.12 26.82 -25.94
CA GLN A 48 -15.25 27.70 -25.16
C GLN A 48 -15.12 27.18 -23.73
N ALA A 49 -13.89 26.96 -23.27
CA ALA A 49 -13.58 26.27 -22.01
C ALA A 49 -13.85 27.08 -20.71
N HIS A 50 -14.66 28.14 -20.77
CA HIS A 50 -14.80 29.12 -19.68
C HIS A 50 -15.91 28.84 -18.66
N HIS A 51 -16.75 27.81 -18.84
CA HIS A 51 -17.95 27.60 -18.03
C HIS A 51 -18.19 26.13 -17.59
N LEU A 52 -17.15 25.45 -17.08
CA LEU A 52 -17.29 24.11 -16.50
C LEU A 52 -17.04 24.14 -14.98
N GLY A 53 -18.01 23.66 -14.21
CA GLY A 53 -17.91 23.47 -12.76
C GLY A 53 -17.94 21.98 -12.39
N ALA A 54 -17.10 21.55 -11.45
CA ALA A 54 -17.03 20.17 -10.98
C ALA A 54 -17.26 20.10 -9.47
N ARG A 55 -17.99 19.06 -9.01
CA ARG A 55 -18.27 18.81 -7.59
C ARG A 55 -17.72 17.44 -7.22
N GLN A 56 -16.84 17.37 -6.21
CA GLN A 56 -16.24 16.13 -5.74
C GLN A 56 -17.07 15.47 -4.64
N GLN A 57 -17.04 14.14 -4.59
CA GLN A 57 -17.36 13.31 -3.42
C GLN A 57 -16.12 12.44 -3.09
N GLY A 58 -16.06 11.89 -1.88
CA GLY A 58 -14.82 11.41 -1.24
C GLY A 58 -14.17 10.15 -1.84
N CYS A 59 -13.01 9.78 -1.28
CA CYS A 59 -12.29 8.55 -1.64
C CYS A 59 -12.76 7.35 -0.81
N SER A 60 -13.09 6.25 -1.49
CA SER A 60 -12.95 4.89 -0.97
C SER A 60 -11.78 4.20 -1.68
N SER A 61 -11.26 3.11 -1.12
CA SER A 61 -10.31 2.23 -1.80
C SER A 61 -10.95 1.55 -3.03
N ASP A 62 -10.08 1.01 -3.89
CA ASP A 62 -10.35 0.03 -4.95
C ASP A 62 -10.96 0.51 -6.28
N GLN A 63 -11.24 1.80 -6.49
CA GLN A 63 -11.47 2.35 -7.84
C GLN A 63 -10.78 3.70 -8.06
N ASP A 64 -9.55 3.67 -8.59
CA ASP A 64 -8.68 4.85 -8.80
C ASP A 64 -9.02 5.66 -10.08
N LEU A 65 -10.32 5.77 -10.40
CA LEU A 65 -10.85 6.50 -11.54
C LEU A 65 -11.91 7.51 -11.11
N SER A 66 -11.56 8.80 -11.13
CA SER A 66 -12.57 9.85 -11.08
C SER A 66 -13.28 9.95 -12.44
N GLN A 67 -14.56 9.57 -12.47
CA GLN A 67 -15.43 9.77 -13.63
C GLN A 67 -15.98 11.21 -13.64
N PHE A 68 -15.79 11.91 -14.75
CA PHE A 68 -16.40 13.23 -14.99
C PHE A 68 -17.39 13.13 -16.14
N SER A 69 -18.66 13.47 -15.89
CA SER A 69 -19.68 13.64 -16.93
C SER A 69 -19.68 15.08 -17.42
N VAL A 70 -19.56 15.28 -18.73
CA VAL A 70 -19.56 16.60 -19.37
C VAL A 70 -20.93 16.86 -19.97
N TRP A 71 -21.50 18.02 -19.65
CA TRP A 71 -22.84 18.43 -20.06
C TRP A 71 -22.78 19.77 -20.78
N ASN A 72 -23.59 19.92 -21.84
CA ASN A 72 -23.80 21.22 -22.47
C ASN A 72 -24.68 22.08 -21.55
N VAL A 73 -24.12 23.18 -21.04
CA VAL A 73 -24.76 24.05 -20.03
C VAL A 73 -26.00 24.79 -20.58
N GLN A 74 -26.11 24.98 -21.90
CA GLN A 74 -27.25 25.67 -22.53
C GLN A 74 -28.39 24.72 -22.90
N THR A 75 -28.08 23.49 -23.31
CA THR A 75 -29.10 22.52 -23.78
C THR A 75 -29.42 21.43 -22.77
N GLY A 76 -28.64 21.29 -21.69
CA GLY A 76 -28.75 20.19 -20.73
C GLY A 76 -28.39 18.82 -21.31
N GLN A 77 -27.79 18.76 -22.51
CA GLN A 77 -27.49 17.51 -23.19
C GLN A 77 -26.15 16.93 -22.73
N PHE A 78 -26.12 15.62 -22.47
CA PHE A 78 -24.91 14.88 -22.13
C PHE A 78 -23.98 14.78 -23.35
N CYS A 79 -22.72 15.20 -23.18
CA CYS A 79 -21.71 15.19 -24.25
C CYS A 79 -20.71 14.03 -24.13
N GLY A 80 -20.63 13.37 -22.98
CA GLY A 80 -19.74 12.22 -22.76
C GLY A 80 -19.21 12.14 -21.33
N SER A 81 -18.61 10.99 -21.01
CA SER A 81 -17.87 10.75 -19.77
C SER A 81 -16.39 10.55 -20.08
N PHE A 82 -15.52 11.21 -19.34
CA PHE A 82 -14.08 10.96 -19.39
C PHE A 82 -13.58 10.45 -18.04
N SER A 83 -12.89 9.32 -18.07
CA SER A 83 -12.12 8.80 -16.95
C SER A 83 -10.71 9.38 -17.03
N LYS A 84 -10.38 10.32 -16.14
CA LYS A 84 -8.98 10.74 -15.99
C LYS A 84 -8.34 9.87 -14.91
N ALA A 85 -7.32 9.10 -15.28
CA ALA A 85 -6.45 8.46 -14.32
C ALA A 85 -5.91 9.55 -13.38
N ARG A 86 -6.16 9.39 -12.08
CA ARG A 86 -5.74 10.39 -11.11
C ARG A 86 -4.23 10.26 -10.96
N GLU A 87 -3.50 11.22 -11.53
CA GLU A 87 -2.05 11.33 -11.31
C GLU A 87 -1.83 11.83 -9.87
N ASN A 88 -2.02 10.89 -8.95
CA ASN A 88 -2.21 11.13 -7.54
C ASN A 88 -0.82 11.31 -6.93
N SER A 89 -0.41 12.56 -6.71
CA SER A 89 0.80 12.93 -5.94
C SER A 89 0.73 12.53 -4.44
N LYS A 90 -0.14 11.56 -4.12
CA LYS A 90 -0.45 11.00 -2.82
C LYS A 90 -0.55 9.47 -2.81
N CYS A 91 0.00 8.77 -3.81
CA CYS A 91 0.69 7.51 -3.50
C CYS A 91 1.98 7.83 -2.72
N ARG A 92 1.84 8.35 -1.49
CA ARG A 92 2.95 8.45 -0.56
C ARG A 92 3.41 7.04 -0.28
N GLU A 93 4.67 6.76 -0.61
CA GLU A 93 5.26 5.44 -0.50
C GLU A 93 5.15 4.96 0.96
N GLN A 94 4.21 4.04 1.23
CA GLN A 94 4.06 3.49 2.56
C GLN A 94 5.30 2.66 2.89
N ARG A 95 6.09 3.12 3.85
CA ARG A 95 7.22 2.36 4.37
C ARG A 95 6.71 1.38 5.42
N ARG A 96 7.39 0.24 5.52
CA ARG A 96 7.19 -0.72 6.60
C ARG A 96 8.40 -0.67 7.53
N TYR A 97 8.14 -0.64 8.83
CA TYR A 97 9.16 -0.77 9.86
C TYR A 97 8.93 -2.07 10.64
N GLN A 98 10.01 -2.74 11.05
CA GLN A 98 9.96 -4.00 11.80
C GLN A 98 10.77 -3.85 13.08
N ASN A 99 10.18 -4.27 14.20
CA ASN A 99 10.86 -4.40 15.48
C ASN A 99 10.75 -5.86 15.95
N LEU A 100 11.80 -6.35 16.61
CA LEU A 100 11.93 -7.72 17.09
C LEU A 100 12.07 -7.70 18.60
N CYS A 101 11.27 -8.51 19.30
CA CYS A 101 11.55 -8.91 20.67
C CYS A 101 11.74 -10.43 20.78
N HIS A 102 12.39 -10.83 21.85
CA HIS A 102 12.44 -12.21 22.33
C HIS A 102 11.54 -12.31 23.55
N VAL A 103 10.82 -13.41 23.70
CA VAL A 103 9.90 -13.65 24.81
C VAL A 103 9.95 -15.13 25.17
N ASP A 104 10.18 -15.43 26.45
CA ASP A 104 10.42 -16.80 26.91
C ASP A 104 9.21 -17.28 27.73
N PHE A 105 8.54 -18.35 27.31
CA PHE A 105 7.38 -18.88 28.04
C PHE A 105 7.22 -20.40 27.95
N PHE A 106 6.47 -20.94 28.92
CA PHE A 106 6.12 -22.34 29.05
C PHE A 106 4.65 -22.60 28.66
N PHE A 107 4.37 -23.78 28.15
CA PHE A 107 3.03 -24.21 27.74
C PHE A 107 2.92 -25.73 27.56
N PHE A 108 1.69 -26.23 27.48
CA PHE A 108 1.36 -27.60 27.09
C PHE A 108 0.15 -27.60 26.15
N LEU A 109 0.28 -28.20 24.97
CA LEU A 109 -0.82 -28.25 24.01
C LEU A 109 -1.85 -29.28 24.47
N VAL A 110 -3.03 -28.81 24.88
CA VAL A 110 -4.20 -29.63 25.22
C VAL A 110 -5.48 -28.95 24.75
N SER A 111 -6.38 -29.73 24.17
CA SER A 111 -7.75 -29.34 23.87
C SER A 111 -8.71 -29.97 24.88
N LYS A 112 -9.50 -29.13 25.56
CA LYS A 112 -10.56 -29.58 26.50
C LYS A 112 -11.69 -30.35 25.80
N SER A 113 -11.80 -30.22 24.47
CA SER A 113 -12.82 -30.91 23.67
C SER A 113 -12.39 -32.32 23.21
N LEU A 114 -11.15 -32.72 23.50
CA LEU A 114 -10.59 -34.02 23.12
C LEU A 114 -10.29 -34.86 24.37
N SER A 115 -10.36 -36.18 24.24
CA SER A 115 -9.89 -37.10 25.27
C SER A 115 -8.36 -37.06 25.42
N ASN A 116 -7.83 -37.65 26.50
CA ASN A 116 -6.39 -37.74 26.73
C ASN A 116 -5.67 -38.54 25.62
N GLU A 117 -6.29 -39.59 25.08
CA GLU A 117 -5.71 -40.38 23.99
C GLU A 117 -5.66 -39.59 22.68
N GLU A 118 -6.73 -38.85 22.36
CA GLU A 118 -6.78 -37.98 21.18
C GLU A 118 -5.78 -36.82 21.28
N ASN A 119 -5.66 -36.17 22.44
CA ASN A 119 -4.67 -35.13 22.69
C ASN A 119 -3.23 -35.66 22.53
N LEU A 120 -2.91 -36.81 23.13
CA LEU A 120 -1.60 -37.44 23.01
C LEU A 120 -1.29 -37.85 21.56
N LYS A 121 -2.30 -38.35 20.82
CA LYS A 121 -2.16 -38.74 19.41
C LYS A 121 -1.98 -37.53 18.47
N LEU A 122 -2.63 -36.40 18.77
CA LEU A 122 -2.61 -35.18 17.96
C LEU A 122 -1.34 -34.34 18.21
N PHE A 123 -1.04 -34.06 19.47
CA PHE A 123 0.03 -33.13 19.87
C PHE A 123 1.34 -33.84 20.27
N GLY A 124 1.29 -35.16 20.52
CA GLY A 124 2.48 -35.96 20.83
C GLY A 124 3.28 -35.39 22.01
N LYS A 125 4.57 -35.09 21.76
CA LYS A 125 5.49 -34.57 22.77
C LYS A 125 5.07 -33.21 23.34
N CYS A 126 4.31 -32.41 22.59
CA CYS A 126 3.86 -31.09 23.03
C CYS A 126 2.68 -31.16 24.04
N ASN A 127 2.07 -32.34 24.23
CA ASN A 127 1.08 -32.63 25.27
C ASN A 127 1.73 -33.22 26.55
N ASN A 128 3.02 -32.96 26.78
CA ASN A 128 3.68 -33.32 28.05
C ASN A 128 2.92 -32.68 29.23
N PRO A 129 2.42 -33.43 30.24
CA PRO A 129 1.68 -32.87 31.37
C PRO A 129 2.49 -31.87 32.23
N ASN A 130 3.82 -31.94 32.19
CA ASN A 130 4.71 -30.98 32.86
C ASN A 130 5.06 -29.78 31.97
N GLY A 131 4.51 -29.71 30.75
CA GLY A 131 4.80 -28.69 29.75
C GLY A 131 6.19 -28.76 29.13
N HIS A 132 6.47 -27.73 28.36
CA HIS A 132 7.75 -27.39 27.75
C HIS A 132 7.76 -25.88 27.50
N GLY A 133 8.84 -25.33 26.95
CA GLY A 133 8.91 -23.92 26.61
C GLY A 133 9.92 -23.67 25.50
N HIS A 134 9.83 -22.49 24.89
CA HIS A 134 10.74 -22.02 23.86
C HIS A 134 11.08 -20.55 24.06
N ASN A 135 12.18 -20.12 23.44
CA ASN A 135 12.60 -18.73 23.37
C ASN A 135 12.02 -18.10 22.09
N TYR A 136 10.77 -17.67 22.16
CA TYR A 136 10.03 -17.18 21.00
C TYR A 136 10.63 -15.88 20.48
N LYS A 137 10.61 -15.71 19.15
CA LYS A 137 11.03 -14.47 18.48
C LYS A 137 9.81 -13.83 17.83
N VAL A 138 9.46 -12.61 18.22
CA VAL A 138 8.27 -11.92 17.70
C VAL A 138 8.68 -10.68 16.91
N VAL A 139 8.40 -10.69 15.61
CA VAL A 139 8.64 -9.56 14.70
C VAL A 139 7.31 -8.85 14.45
N VAL A 140 7.18 -7.65 14.99
CA VAL A 140 6.04 -6.75 14.78
C VAL A 140 6.37 -5.84 13.60
N THR A 141 5.51 -5.84 12.58
CA THR A 141 5.62 -4.94 11.42
C THR A 141 4.53 -3.89 11.50
N VAL A 142 4.94 -2.62 11.45
CA VAL A 142 4.03 -1.47 11.27
C VAL A 142 4.22 -0.86 9.87
N HIS A 143 3.19 -0.18 9.37
CA HIS A 143 3.26 0.55 8.10
C HIS A 143 2.58 1.92 8.19
N GLY A 144 2.97 2.82 7.29
CA GLY A 144 2.41 4.16 7.21
C GLY A 144 3.20 5.05 6.28
N GLU A 145 2.75 6.30 6.15
CA GLU A 145 3.53 7.34 5.49
C GLU A 145 4.77 7.69 6.32
N VAL A 146 5.86 8.07 5.64
CA VAL A 146 7.03 8.63 6.33
C VAL A 146 6.74 10.08 6.68
N ASP A 147 6.86 10.43 7.96
CA ASP A 147 6.77 11.81 8.41
C ASP A 147 7.93 12.64 7.81
N PRO A 148 7.64 13.77 7.15
CA PRO A 148 8.63 14.50 6.36
C PRO A 148 9.64 15.31 7.20
N VAL A 149 9.43 15.44 8.52
CA VAL A 149 10.32 16.18 9.42
C VAL A 149 11.26 15.22 10.15
N THR A 150 10.75 14.09 10.60
CA THR A 150 11.46 13.10 11.42
C THR A 150 12.01 11.92 10.63
N GLY A 151 11.51 11.66 9.41
CA GLY A 151 11.90 10.51 8.60
C GLY A 151 11.38 9.16 9.12
N MET A 152 10.44 9.16 10.08
CA MET A 152 9.91 7.95 10.71
C MET A 152 8.49 7.60 10.22
N VAL A 153 8.17 6.31 10.20
CA VAL A 153 6.77 5.82 10.09
C VAL A 153 6.08 5.86 11.46
N MET A 154 6.83 5.53 12.50
CA MET A 154 6.43 5.55 13.90
C MET A 154 7.69 5.77 14.74
N ASN A 155 7.57 6.48 15.86
CA ASN A 155 8.64 6.64 16.82
C ASN A 155 8.98 5.28 17.47
N LEU A 156 10.26 4.91 17.43
CA LEU A 156 10.73 3.61 17.90
C LEU A 156 10.54 3.40 19.41
N THR A 157 10.57 4.49 20.18
CA THR A 157 10.32 4.45 21.64
C THR A 157 8.86 4.08 21.93
N ASP A 158 7.92 4.60 21.14
CA ASP A 158 6.50 4.31 21.31
C ASP A 158 6.19 2.86 20.90
N LEU A 159 6.73 2.39 19.77
CA LEU A 159 6.58 0.99 19.36
C LEU A 159 7.16 0.01 20.39
N LYS A 160 8.32 0.32 20.98
CA LYS A 160 8.88 -0.49 22.08
C LYS A 160 7.95 -0.52 23.29
N LYS A 161 7.39 0.62 23.70
CA LYS A 161 6.41 0.68 24.78
C LYS A 161 5.16 -0.14 24.48
N TYR A 162 4.62 -0.08 23.26
CA TYR A 162 3.46 -0.88 22.87
C TYR A 162 3.75 -2.38 22.88
N MET A 163 4.92 -2.80 22.41
CA MET A 163 5.36 -4.20 22.49
C MET A 163 5.59 -4.66 23.94
N GLU A 164 6.10 -3.79 24.80
CA GLU A 164 6.28 -4.08 26.23
C GLU A 164 4.94 -4.37 26.93
N GLU A 165 3.94 -3.51 26.73
CA GLU A 165 2.60 -3.70 27.32
C GLU A 165 1.82 -4.86 26.68
N ALA A 166 1.95 -5.08 25.37
CA ALA A 166 1.15 -6.05 24.62
C ALA A 166 1.72 -7.49 24.60
N ILE A 167 3.05 -7.63 24.73
CA ILE A 167 3.78 -8.89 24.54
C ILE A 167 4.57 -9.21 25.81
N MET A 168 5.52 -8.36 26.22
CA MET A 168 6.48 -8.70 27.26
C MET A 168 5.82 -8.91 28.62
N LYS A 169 5.09 -7.91 29.13
CA LYS A 169 4.41 -8.03 30.44
C LYS A 169 3.40 -9.19 30.54
N PRO A 170 2.55 -9.47 29.53
CA PRO A 170 1.60 -10.58 29.63
C PRO A 170 2.20 -11.96 29.36
N LEU A 171 3.30 -12.09 28.61
CA LEU A 171 3.80 -13.40 28.15
C LEU A 171 5.18 -13.79 28.70
N ASP A 172 6.06 -12.83 29.01
CA ASP A 172 7.44 -13.14 29.35
C ASP A 172 7.60 -13.78 30.73
N HIS A 173 8.39 -14.85 30.79
CA HIS A 173 8.58 -15.71 31.96
C HIS A 173 7.27 -16.24 32.57
N LYS A 174 6.27 -16.54 31.72
CA LYS A 174 4.96 -17.11 32.10
C LYS A 174 4.76 -18.55 31.68
N ASN A 175 3.77 -19.21 32.29
CA ASN A 175 3.08 -20.35 31.69
C ASN A 175 1.81 -19.84 30.98
N LEU A 176 1.68 -20.04 29.67
CA LEU A 176 0.54 -19.50 28.90
C LEU A 176 -0.80 -20.04 29.39
N ASP A 177 -0.91 -21.36 29.57
CA ASP A 177 -2.15 -22.05 29.87
C ASP A 177 -2.66 -21.79 31.30
N LEU A 178 -1.78 -21.26 32.18
CA LEU A 178 -2.07 -21.00 33.60
C LEU A 178 -2.09 -19.51 33.97
N ASP A 179 -1.13 -18.71 33.47
CA ASP A 179 -0.95 -17.30 33.87
C ASP A 179 -1.67 -16.31 32.94
N VAL A 180 -2.05 -16.73 31.73
CA VAL A 180 -2.60 -15.85 30.69
C VAL A 180 -4.06 -16.23 30.39
N PRO A 181 -5.05 -15.49 30.92
CA PRO A 181 -6.46 -15.91 30.88
C PRO A 181 -7.05 -16.19 29.49
N TYR A 182 -6.44 -15.68 28.42
CA TYR A 182 -6.85 -15.96 27.04
C TYR A 182 -6.67 -17.44 26.67
N PHE A 183 -5.59 -18.09 27.13
CA PHE A 183 -5.31 -19.50 26.83
C PHE A 183 -6.00 -20.47 27.81
N ALA A 184 -6.81 -19.97 28.75
CA ALA A 184 -7.56 -20.82 29.68
C ALA A 184 -8.50 -21.78 28.94
N ASP A 185 -9.08 -21.37 27.81
CA ASP A 185 -9.98 -22.18 26.96
C ASP A 185 -9.51 -22.29 25.49
N ILE A 186 -8.38 -21.66 25.14
CA ILE A 186 -7.81 -21.62 23.78
C ILE A 186 -6.46 -22.33 23.79
N VAL A 187 -6.26 -23.31 22.92
CA VAL A 187 -5.00 -24.07 22.83
C VAL A 187 -3.84 -23.12 22.49
N SER A 188 -2.75 -23.18 23.26
CA SER A 188 -1.55 -22.32 23.18
C SER A 188 -0.63 -22.58 21.96
N THR A 189 -1.21 -22.93 20.80
CA THR A 189 -0.45 -23.06 19.55
C THR A 189 0.13 -21.73 19.09
N THR A 190 1.24 -21.80 18.34
CA THR A 190 1.93 -20.61 17.81
C THR A 190 1.03 -19.76 16.90
N GLU A 191 0.04 -20.36 16.25
CA GLU A 191 -1.06 -19.68 15.54
C GLU A 191 -1.89 -18.79 16.47
N ASN A 192 -2.42 -19.35 17.56
CA ASN A 192 -3.23 -18.62 18.52
C ASN A 192 -2.40 -17.58 19.30
N VAL A 193 -1.11 -17.83 19.53
CA VAL A 193 -0.17 -16.83 20.07
C VAL A 193 -0.01 -15.64 19.12
N ALA A 194 0.10 -15.87 17.81
CA ALA A 194 0.18 -14.78 16.83
C ALA A 194 -1.12 -13.94 16.76
N VAL A 195 -2.29 -14.58 16.90
CA VAL A 195 -3.59 -13.90 17.00
C VAL A 195 -3.69 -13.09 18.30
N TYR A 196 -3.35 -13.68 19.44
CA TYR A 196 -3.35 -13.00 20.75
C TYR A 196 -2.47 -11.74 20.76
N ILE A 197 -1.24 -11.86 20.24
CA ILE A 197 -0.30 -10.73 20.13
C ILE A 197 -0.86 -9.64 19.22
N TRP A 198 -1.49 -10.01 18.09
CA TRP A 198 -2.14 -9.06 17.18
C TRP A 198 -3.28 -8.32 17.87
N GLU A 199 -4.21 -9.04 18.49
CA GLU A 199 -5.35 -8.45 19.22
C GLU A 199 -4.90 -7.53 20.35
N ASN A 200 -3.84 -7.89 21.08
CA ASN A 200 -3.27 -7.02 22.11
C ASN A 200 -2.64 -5.77 21.51
N LEU A 201 -1.80 -5.89 20.47
CA LEU A 201 -1.17 -4.73 19.83
C LEU A 201 -2.20 -3.76 19.25
N GLN A 202 -3.31 -4.25 18.69
CA GLN A 202 -4.42 -3.43 18.18
C GLN A 202 -5.10 -2.56 19.27
N LYS A 203 -4.96 -2.88 20.56
CA LYS A 203 -5.48 -2.07 21.67
C LYS A 203 -4.60 -0.85 21.98
N PHE A 204 -3.33 -0.87 21.57
CA PHE A 204 -2.34 0.17 21.87
C PHE A 204 -1.89 0.97 20.64
N LEU A 205 -1.85 0.33 19.46
CA LEU A 205 -1.45 0.96 18.21
C LEU A 205 -2.59 1.79 17.59
N PRO A 206 -2.28 2.86 16.84
CA PRO A 206 -3.28 3.55 16.04
C PRO A 206 -3.90 2.64 14.97
N VAL A 207 -5.18 2.83 14.70
CA VAL A 207 -5.95 2.05 13.71
C VAL A 207 -5.28 2.12 12.33
N GLY A 208 -5.08 0.96 11.69
CA GLY A 208 -4.49 0.86 10.35
C GLY A 208 -2.96 0.98 10.30
N VAL A 209 -2.26 0.93 11.44
CA VAL A 209 -0.78 0.99 11.50
C VAL A 209 -0.15 -0.40 11.64
N LEU A 210 -0.81 -1.36 12.29
CA LEU A 210 -0.29 -2.73 12.40
C LEU A 210 -0.45 -3.47 11.06
N TYR A 211 0.66 -3.96 10.51
CA TYR A 211 0.68 -4.62 9.19
C TYR A 211 0.75 -6.15 9.29
N LYS A 212 1.57 -6.67 10.21
CA LYS A 212 1.91 -8.10 10.29
C LYS A 212 2.57 -8.41 11.63
N VAL A 213 2.08 -9.44 12.31
CA VAL A 213 2.80 -10.11 13.41
C VAL A 213 3.41 -11.39 12.85
N LYS A 214 4.69 -11.65 13.17
CA LYS A 214 5.38 -12.89 12.82
C LYS A 214 5.99 -13.49 14.07
N VAL A 215 5.62 -14.72 14.38
CA VAL A 215 6.07 -15.46 15.57
C VAL A 215 6.93 -16.64 15.12
N TYR A 216 8.10 -16.77 15.74
CA TYR A 216 8.96 -17.94 15.63
C TYR A 216 8.91 -18.66 16.96
N GLU A 217 8.48 -19.92 16.96
CA GLU A 217 8.55 -20.83 18.10
C GLU A 217 9.94 -21.48 18.18
N THR A 218 10.45 -21.88 17.02
CA THR A 218 11.84 -22.27 16.81
C THR A 218 12.34 -21.64 15.51
N ASP A 219 13.61 -21.82 15.16
CA ASP A 219 14.12 -21.33 13.87
C ASP A 219 13.44 -21.98 12.64
N ASN A 220 12.77 -23.12 12.82
CA ASN A 220 12.06 -23.85 11.77
C ASN A 220 10.53 -23.66 11.80
N ASN A 221 9.96 -23.32 12.96
CA ASN A 221 8.50 -23.23 13.17
C ASN A 221 8.09 -21.76 13.23
N ILE A 222 7.35 -21.31 12.21
CA ILE A 222 7.11 -19.89 11.95
C ILE A 222 5.64 -19.66 11.55
N VAL A 223 4.96 -18.77 12.28
CA VAL A 223 3.62 -18.27 11.95
C VAL A 223 3.68 -16.81 11.53
N VAL A 224 2.81 -16.43 10.59
CA VAL A 224 2.57 -15.03 10.19
C VAL A 224 1.07 -14.76 10.25
N TYR A 225 0.67 -13.71 10.96
CA TYR A 225 -0.72 -13.25 11.03
C TYR A 225 -0.84 -11.76 10.64
N LYS A 226 -1.95 -11.40 10.00
CA LYS A 226 -2.20 -10.06 9.42
C LYS A 226 -3.59 -9.47 9.73
N GLY A 227 -4.36 -10.09 10.64
CA GLY A 227 -5.76 -9.68 10.86
C GLY A 227 -6.69 -10.09 9.72
N GLU A 228 -6.38 -11.22 9.07
CA GLU A 228 -7.19 -11.88 8.02
C GLU A 228 -8.12 -12.93 8.66
#